data_AF-I4A1N3-F1
#
_entry.id   AF-I4A1N3-F1
#
_cell.length_a   1.000
_cell.length_b   1.000
_cell.length_c   1.000
_cell.angle_alpha   90.00
_cell.angle_beta   90.00
_cell.angle_gamma   90.00
#
_symmetry.space_group_name_H-M   'P 1'
#
loop_
_entity.id
_entity.type
_entity.pdbx_description
1 polymer ?
#
loop_
_entity_poly.entity_id
_entity_poly.type
_entity_poly.pdbx_seq_one_letter_code
_entity_poly.pdbx_strand_id
1 'polypeptide(L)'
;MKKLIFLSLCLGFIVACSPKGNQLFKGDSVWQRDFYPMPGLKHHVEYQLGNDSISYAINGSAVNTAYTMRVDTVVPEENRIVAFDKDGVCYVLFVKELGGDSIKIFKEQRNDRADALNFPVPALDYKANHNQGWNTYYKKS
;
A
#
# COMPACT_ATOMS: atom_id res chain seq x y z
N MET A 1 -41.92 -35.97 -42.20
CA MET A 1 -41.68 -34.55 -41.81
C MET A 1 -40.82 -34.58 -40.55
N LYS A 2 -39.55 -34.13 -40.63
CA LYS A 2 -39.01 -32.92 -39.96
C LYS A 2 -39.09 -33.01 -38.41
N LYS A 3 -38.04 -32.99 -37.59
CA LYS A 3 -36.63 -32.57 -37.70
C LYS A 3 -35.79 -33.26 -36.61
N LEU A 4 -34.56 -33.61 -36.95
CA LEU A 4 -33.44 -33.87 -36.03
C LEU A 4 -33.04 -32.54 -35.36
N ILE A 5 -32.85 -32.51 -34.04
CA ILE A 5 -32.22 -31.40 -33.34
C ILE A 5 -30.82 -31.85 -32.90
N PHE A 6 -29.81 -31.34 -33.61
CA PHE A 6 -28.41 -31.39 -33.22
C PHE A 6 -28.20 -30.44 -32.03
N LEU A 7 -27.81 -30.97 -30.87
CA LEU A 7 -27.35 -30.17 -29.74
C LEU A 7 -25.82 -30.06 -29.85
N SER A 8 -25.36 -29.00 -30.52
CA SER A 8 -23.95 -28.62 -30.59
C SER A 8 -23.57 -27.92 -29.30
N LEU A 9 -22.88 -28.63 -28.41
CA LEU A 9 -22.30 -28.04 -27.19
C LEU A 9 -20.97 -27.37 -27.57
N CYS A 10 -20.98 -26.05 -27.73
CA CYS A 10 -19.77 -25.27 -27.93
C CYS A 10 -18.88 -25.37 -26.69
N LEU A 11 -17.69 -25.99 -26.83
CA LEU A 11 -16.58 -25.79 -25.90
C LEU A 11 -16.15 -24.32 -26.00
N GLY A 12 -16.64 -23.51 -25.06
CA GLY A 12 -16.10 -22.17 -24.84
C GLY A 12 -14.72 -22.28 -24.20
N PHE A 13 -13.67 -22.01 -24.97
CA PHE A 13 -12.38 -21.64 -24.42
C PHE A 13 -12.59 -20.37 -23.58
N ILE A 14 -12.53 -20.51 -22.26
CA ILE A 14 -12.38 -19.35 -21.37
C ILE A 14 -10.94 -18.89 -21.56
N VAL A 15 -10.74 -17.93 -22.46
CA VAL A 15 -9.53 -17.11 -22.44
C VAL A 15 -9.57 -16.35 -21.13
N ALA A 16 -8.85 -16.86 -20.12
CA ALA A 16 -8.56 -16.14 -18.90
C ALA A 16 -7.67 -14.94 -19.27
N CYS A 17 -8.31 -13.88 -19.73
CA CYS A 17 -7.68 -12.57 -19.81
C CYS A 17 -7.51 -12.12 -18.36
N SER A 18 -6.32 -12.32 -17.80
CA SER A 18 -5.96 -11.73 -16.51
C SER A 18 -6.23 -10.22 -16.61
N PRO A 19 -7.12 -9.66 -15.78
CA PRO A 19 -7.36 -8.23 -15.82
C PRO A 19 -6.03 -7.54 -15.56
N LYS A 20 -5.65 -6.62 -16.46
CA LYS A 20 -4.50 -5.72 -16.28
C LYS A 20 -4.60 -5.16 -14.87
N GLY A 21 -3.67 -5.57 -14.01
CA GLY A 21 -3.66 -5.24 -12.59
C GLY A 21 -3.77 -3.72 -12.44
N ASN A 22 -4.66 -3.29 -11.54
CA ASN A 22 -4.80 -1.91 -11.12
C ASN A 22 -3.44 -1.45 -10.55
N GLN A 23 -2.63 -0.84 -11.40
CA GLN A 23 -1.37 -0.23 -11.02
C GLN A 23 -1.69 0.97 -10.11
N LEU A 24 -1.51 0.79 -8.81
CA LEU A 24 -1.77 1.85 -7.83
C LEU A 24 -0.73 2.97 -7.93
N PHE A 25 0.50 2.64 -8.35
CA PHE A 25 1.61 3.60 -8.44
C PHE A 25 2.18 3.66 -9.85
N LYS A 26 2.18 4.86 -10.43
CA LYS A 26 2.84 5.15 -11.71
C LYS A 26 4.36 5.18 -11.52
N GLY A 27 4.96 3.99 -11.48
CA GLY A 27 6.41 3.78 -11.41
C GLY A 27 7.00 3.77 -10.01
N ASP A 28 8.27 3.35 -9.92
CA ASP A 28 9.04 3.12 -8.69
C ASP A 28 9.51 4.41 -8.01
N SER A 29 8.58 5.34 -7.78
CA SER A 29 8.90 6.62 -7.12
C SER A 29 9.27 6.38 -5.65
N VAL A 30 10.38 6.99 -5.23
CA VAL A 30 10.78 7.05 -3.82
C VAL A 30 10.20 8.31 -3.19
N TRP A 31 9.62 8.15 -2.00
CA TRP A 31 8.96 9.20 -1.24
C TRP A 31 9.68 9.37 0.09
N GLN A 32 10.07 10.58 0.42
CA GLN A 32 10.92 10.85 1.56
C GLN A 32 10.36 11.93 2.47
N ARG A 33 10.73 11.86 3.75
CA ARG A 33 10.52 12.96 4.70
C ARG A 33 11.62 12.98 5.75
N ASP A 34 11.82 14.16 6.33
CA ASP A 34 12.60 14.30 7.55
C ASP A 34 11.67 14.53 8.75
N PHE A 35 12.10 14.09 9.93
CA PHE A 35 11.46 14.44 11.19
C PHE A 35 12.43 14.42 12.37
N TYR A 36 12.00 15.01 13.47
CA TYR A 36 12.79 15.18 14.68
C TYR A 36 12.00 14.63 15.86
N PRO A 37 12.17 13.36 16.26
CA PRO A 37 11.53 12.82 17.47
C PRO A 37 11.93 13.56 18.74
N MET A 38 13.13 14.17 18.76
CA MET A 38 13.63 15.05 19.82
C MET A 38 14.45 16.19 19.20
N PRO A 39 14.60 17.33 19.89
CA PRO A 39 15.44 18.43 19.42
C PRO A 39 16.85 17.95 19.07
N GLY A 40 17.31 18.27 17.84
CA GLY A 40 18.63 17.89 17.35
C GLY A 40 18.77 16.46 16.82
N LEU A 41 17.79 15.57 17.00
CA LEU A 41 17.87 14.20 16.49
C LEU A 41 17.13 14.04 15.17
N LYS A 42 17.76 14.40 14.06
CA LYS A 42 17.18 14.24 12.72
C LYS A 42 17.03 12.76 12.35
N HIS A 43 15.87 12.40 11.81
CA HIS A 43 15.61 11.12 11.17
C HIS A 43 15.12 11.38 9.75
N HIS A 44 15.55 10.51 8.84
CA HIS A 44 15.16 10.49 7.44
C HIS A 44 14.37 9.21 7.17
N VAL A 45 13.22 9.33 6.50
CA VAL A 45 12.36 8.20 6.16
C VAL A 45 12.19 8.13 4.66
N GLU A 46 12.30 6.94 4.11
CA GLU A 46 12.02 6.65 2.70
C GLU A 46 10.97 5.55 2.56
N TYR A 47 10.06 5.74 1.61
CA TYR A 47 9.17 4.72 1.06
C TYR A 47 9.45 4.55 -0.42
N GLN A 48 9.51 3.31 -0.89
CA GLN A 48 9.38 2.99 -2.31
C GLN A 48 8.09 2.19 -2.47
N LEU A 49 7.13 2.74 -3.20
CA LEU A 49 5.80 2.14 -3.37
C LEU A 49 5.74 1.42 -4.73
N GLY A 50 5.78 0.08 -4.70
CA GLY A 50 5.61 -0.77 -5.87
C GLY A 50 4.27 -1.50 -5.85
N ASN A 51 3.93 -2.16 -6.97
CA ASN A 51 2.70 -2.93 -7.07
C ASN A 51 2.75 -4.22 -6.23
N ASP A 52 3.91 -4.86 -6.16
CA ASP A 52 4.09 -6.15 -5.47
C ASP A 52 4.75 -6.01 -4.11
N SER A 53 5.43 -4.88 -3.87
CA SER A 53 6.15 -4.65 -2.63
C SER A 53 6.28 -3.16 -2.29
N ILE A 54 6.45 -2.91 -1.00
CA ILE A 54 6.68 -1.59 -0.43
C ILE A 54 7.94 -1.67 0.42
N SER A 55 8.96 -0.92 0.05
CA SER A 55 10.16 -0.77 0.88
C SER A 55 10.01 0.42 1.80
N TYR A 56 10.44 0.25 3.05
CA TYR A 56 10.43 1.27 4.08
C TYR A 56 11.79 1.32 4.76
N ALA A 57 12.34 2.53 4.94
CA ALA A 57 13.54 2.75 5.72
C ALA A 57 13.41 3.98 6.61
N ILE A 58 13.93 3.91 7.83
CA ILE A 58 14.24 5.06 8.68
C ILE A 58 15.74 5.02 8.95
N ASN A 59 16.41 6.14 8.75
CA ASN A 59 17.80 6.35 9.13
C ASN A 59 17.91 7.57 10.04
N GLY A 60 18.51 7.42 11.21
CA GLY A 60 18.68 8.52 12.15
C GLY A 60 19.42 8.12 13.42
N SER A 61 19.70 9.12 14.25
CA SER A 61 20.56 8.95 15.42
C SER A 61 19.92 8.13 16.55
N ALA A 62 18.59 8.00 16.61
CA ALA A 62 17.89 7.27 17.67
C ALA A 62 17.34 5.92 17.20
N VAL A 63 16.87 5.84 15.96
CA VAL A 63 16.27 4.62 15.39
C VAL A 63 16.73 4.45 13.95
N ASN A 64 17.15 3.22 13.63
CA ASN A 64 17.40 2.78 12.27
C ASN A 64 16.59 1.51 12.00
N THR A 65 15.86 1.46 10.89
CA THR A 65 15.12 0.28 10.47
C THR A 65 14.99 0.26 8.97
N ALA A 66 15.02 -0.92 8.37
CA ALA A 66 14.76 -1.11 6.95
C ALA A 66 14.08 -2.46 6.74
N TYR A 67 12.95 -2.46 6.05
CA TYR A 67 12.23 -3.68 5.71
C TYR A 67 11.36 -3.50 4.47
N THR A 68 11.03 -4.62 3.85
CA THR A 68 10.14 -4.69 2.69
C THR A 68 8.88 -5.43 3.09
N MET A 69 7.73 -4.89 2.69
CA MET A 69 6.42 -5.51 2.83
C MET A 69 5.98 -6.01 1.45
N ARG A 70 5.55 -7.27 1.35
CA ARG A 70 4.88 -7.81 0.17
C ARG A 70 3.43 -7.32 0.17
N VAL A 71 2.99 -6.73 -0.94
CA VAL A 71 1.60 -6.34 -1.14
C VAL A 71 0.74 -7.58 -1.26
N ASP A 72 -0.35 -7.63 -0.50
CA ASP A 72 -1.33 -8.72 -0.53
C ASP A 72 -2.62 -8.26 -1.24
N THR A 73 -3.20 -7.16 -0.76
CA THR A 73 -4.47 -6.66 -1.28
C THR A 73 -4.39 -5.14 -1.47
N VAL A 74 -4.96 -4.67 -2.57
CA VAL A 74 -5.14 -3.25 -2.85
C VAL A 74 -6.64 -2.99 -3.00
N VAL A 75 -7.16 -1.97 -2.32
CA VAL A 75 -8.55 -1.50 -2.46
C VAL A 75 -8.49 -0.07 -3.02
N PRO A 76 -8.55 0.08 -4.36
CA PRO A 76 -8.33 1.37 -5.03
C PRO A 76 -9.31 2.46 -4.60
N GLU A 77 -10.57 2.09 -4.34
CA GLU A 77 -11.65 3.02 -3.99
C GLU A 77 -11.37 3.74 -2.66
N GLU A 78 -10.58 3.11 -1.79
CA GLU A 78 -10.17 3.63 -0.48
C GLU A 78 -8.70 4.08 -0.46
N ASN A 79 -7.96 3.89 -1.56
CA ASN A 79 -6.50 3.95 -1.61
C ASN A 79 -5.84 3.16 -0.46
N ARG A 80 -6.41 1.99 -0.13
CA ARG A 80 -5.92 1.10 0.93
C ARG A 80 -4.99 0.06 0.33
N ILE A 81 -3.93 -0.26 1.07
CA ILE A 81 -3.04 -1.39 0.80
C ILE A 81 -2.93 -2.22 2.07
N VAL A 82 -3.08 -3.53 1.92
CA VAL A 82 -2.75 -4.51 2.95
C VAL A 82 -1.49 -5.22 2.51
N ALA A 83 -0.48 -5.23 3.36
CA ALA A 83 0.83 -5.79 3.07
C ALA A 83 1.41 -6.53 4.29
N PHE A 84 2.33 -7.44 4.04
CA PHE A 84 2.97 -8.26 5.08
C PHE A 84 4.49 -8.16 4.97
N ASP A 85 5.18 -7.99 6.10
CA ASP A 85 6.63 -8.15 6.11
C ASP A 85 7.06 -9.62 6.09
N LYS A 86 8.37 -9.86 6.06
CA LYS A 86 8.96 -11.20 6.02
C LYS A 86 8.61 -12.07 7.25
N ASP A 87 8.27 -11.44 8.37
CA ASP A 87 7.96 -12.11 9.63
C ASP A 87 6.45 -12.36 9.78
N GLY A 88 5.66 -12.02 8.75
CA GLY A 88 4.22 -12.20 8.72
C GLY A 88 3.45 -11.09 9.43
N VAL A 89 4.10 -9.99 9.81
CA VAL A 89 3.41 -8.86 10.43
C VAL A 89 2.54 -8.16 9.40
N CYS A 90 1.26 -8.01 9.71
CA CYS A 90 0.28 -7.35 8.84
C CYS A 90 0.31 -5.83 9.03
N TYR A 91 0.32 -5.10 7.92
CA TYR A 91 0.19 -3.65 7.90
C TYR A 91 -0.96 -3.22 7.00
N VAL A 92 -1.70 -2.22 7.45
CA VAL A 92 -2.60 -1.42 6.61
C VAL A 92 -1.94 -0.09 6.30
N LEU A 93 -1.95 0.29 5.02
CA LEU A 93 -1.52 1.59 4.55
C LEU A 93 -2.68 2.28 3.84
N PHE A 94 -2.80 3.59 4.04
CA PHE A 94 -3.62 4.44 3.18
C PHE A 94 -2.73 5.50 2.55
N VAL A 95 -2.90 5.70 1.25
CA VAL A 95 -2.14 6.70 0.49
C VAL A 95 -3.09 7.75 -0.07
N LYS A 96 -2.75 9.02 0.11
CA LYS A 96 -3.48 10.13 -0.51
C LYS A 96 -2.49 10.96 -1.32
N GLU A 97 -2.73 11.11 -2.61
CA GLU A 97 -1.99 12.06 -3.42
C GLU A 97 -2.38 13.49 -3.03
N LEU A 98 -1.38 14.38 -2.90
CA LEU A 98 -1.59 15.80 -2.61
C LEU A 98 -1.19 16.73 -3.76
N GLY A 99 -0.75 16.15 -4.89
CA GLY A 99 -0.12 16.84 -6.02
C GLY A 99 1.10 16.05 -6.51
N GLY A 100 1.60 16.35 -7.72
CA GLY A 100 2.58 15.51 -8.45
C GLY A 100 3.88 15.14 -7.69
N ASP A 101 4.25 15.94 -6.68
CA ASP A 101 5.50 15.78 -5.92
C ASP A 101 5.29 15.49 -4.42
N SER A 102 4.06 15.22 -3.96
CA SER A 102 3.83 14.84 -2.56
C SER A 102 2.65 13.90 -2.33
N ILE A 103 2.79 13.04 -1.33
CA ILE A 103 1.76 12.12 -0.86
C ILE A 103 1.62 12.19 0.65
N LYS A 104 0.46 11.79 1.18
CA LYS A 104 0.29 11.42 2.59
C LYS A 104 0.21 9.91 2.70
N ILE A 105 0.95 9.36 3.65
CA ILE A 105 0.87 7.94 4.01
C ILE A 105 0.43 7.84 5.47
N PHE A 106 -0.59 7.04 5.70
CA PHE A 106 -0.89 6.44 6.99
C PHE A 106 -0.42 4.99 6.96
N LYS A 107 0.22 4.51 8.04
CA LYS A 107 0.63 3.11 8.20
C LYS A 107 0.35 2.66 9.63
N GLU A 108 -0.28 1.51 9.79
CA GLU A 108 -0.51 0.89 11.09
C GLU A 108 -0.35 -0.63 11.01
N GLN A 109 0.21 -1.22 12.07
CA GLN A 109 0.26 -2.67 12.23
C GLN A 109 -1.12 -3.19 12.66
N ARG A 110 -1.58 -4.26 12.05
CA ARG A 110 -2.87 -4.91 12.31
C ARG A 110 -2.66 -6.38 12.69
N ASN A 111 -3.69 -6.98 13.26
CA ASN A 111 -3.59 -8.37 13.74
C ASN A 111 -3.49 -9.37 12.58
N ASP A 112 -4.29 -9.16 11.55
CA ASP A 112 -4.38 -10.03 10.38
C ASP A 112 -4.98 -9.28 9.17
N ARG A 113 -5.10 -10.01 8.05
CA ARG A 113 -5.68 -9.51 6.80
C ARG A 113 -7.11 -8.98 6.95
N ALA A 114 -7.95 -9.71 7.69
CA ALA A 114 -9.36 -9.37 7.82
C ALA A 114 -9.52 -8.09 8.65
N ASP A 115 -8.77 -7.97 9.73
CA ASP A 115 -8.68 -6.76 10.55
C ASP A 115 -8.16 -5.57 9.74
N ALA A 116 -7.10 -5.74 8.94
CA ALA A 116 -6.57 -4.69 8.07
C ALA A 116 -7.55 -4.20 6.99
N LEU A 117 -8.35 -5.12 6.43
CA LEU A 117 -9.37 -4.78 5.44
C LEU A 117 -10.60 -4.07 6.04
N ASN A 118 -10.91 -4.35 7.30
CA ASN A 118 -12.04 -3.71 8.00
C ASN A 118 -11.63 -2.45 8.77
N PHE A 119 -10.33 -2.14 8.85
CA PHE A 119 -9.85 -0.94 9.53
C PHE A 119 -10.31 0.31 8.78
N PRO A 120 -11.09 1.21 9.43
CA PRO A 120 -11.66 2.36 8.75
C PRO A 120 -10.56 3.33 8.29
N VAL A 121 -10.77 4.01 7.16
CA VAL A 121 -9.88 5.09 6.71
C VAL A 121 -9.80 6.16 7.80
N PRO A 122 -8.63 6.45 8.39
CA PRO A 122 -8.54 7.43 9.46
C PRO A 122 -8.85 8.84 8.98
N ALA A 123 -9.47 9.63 9.86
CA ALA A 123 -9.61 11.07 9.66
C ALA A 123 -8.22 11.73 9.50
N LEU A 124 -8.16 12.87 8.79
CA LEU A 124 -6.87 13.52 8.47
C LEU A 124 -6.14 14.07 9.71
N ASP A 125 -6.88 14.35 10.78
CA ASP A 125 -6.43 14.80 12.08
C ASP A 125 -6.20 13.65 13.08
N TYR A 126 -6.35 12.39 12.64
CA TYR A 126 -6.13 11.22 13.48
C TYR A 126 -4.70 11.22 14.05
N LYS A 127 -4.63 11.22 15.39
CA LYS A 127 -3.40 11.17 16.18
C LYS A 127 -3.58 10.15 17.30
N ALA A 128 -3.26 8.88 17.03
CA ALA A 128 -3.18 7.87 18.08
C ALA A 128 -1.72 7.76 18.53
N ASN A 129 -1.37 8.52 19.57
CA ASN A 129 -0.03 8.53 20.19
C ASN A 129 1.12 8.91 19.24
N HIS A 130 2.28 9.17 19.83
CA HIS A 130 3.39 9.94 19.28
C HIS A 130 3.98 9.52 17.91
N ASN A 131 3.52 8.43 17.29
CA ASN A 131 4.01 7.92 16.01
C ASN A 131 2.92 7.41 15.03
N GLN A 132 1.62 7.47 15.36
CA GLN A 132 0.57 6.97 14.46
C GLN A 132 -0.26 8.15 13.93
N GLY A 133 -0.25 8.31 12.62
CA GLY A 133 -0.95 9.39 11.95
C GLY A 133 -0.51 9.57 10.51
N TRP A 134 -1.21 10.46 9.81
CA TRP A 134 -0.89 10.83 8.43
C TRP A 134 0.40 11.63 8.37
N ASN A 135 1.39 11.12 7.64
CA ASN A 135 2.65 11.82 7.39
C ASN A 135 2.74 12.22 5.92
N THR A 136 3.19 13.46 5.66
CA THR A 136 3.45 13.93 4.30
C THR A 136 4.87 13.54 3.88
N TYR A 137 4.99 13.01 2.68
CA TYR A 137 6.25 12.64 2.03
C TYR A 137 6.35 13.38 0.69
N TYR A 138 7.56 13.67 0.29
CA TYR A 138 7.88 14.37 -0.95
C TYR A 138 8.62 13.44 -1.89
N LYS A 139 8.40 13.59 -3.18
CA LYS A 139 9.10 12.80 -4.17
C LYS A 139 10.60 13.05 -4.06
N LYS A 140 11.39 11.98 -3.96
CA LYS A 140 12.85 12.05 -4.02
C LYS A 140 13.24 12.41 -5.45
N SER A 141 13.92 13.54 -5.60
CA SER A 141 14.38 14.10 -6.87
C SER A 141 15.42 13.20 -7.53
#